data_AF-A6ECK8-F1
#
_entry.id   AF-A6ECK8-F1
#
_cell.length_a   1.000
_cell.length_b   1.000
_cell.length_c   1.000
_cell.angle_alpha   90.00
_cell.angle_beta   90.00
_cell.angle_gamma   90.00
#
_symmetry.space_group_name_H-M   'P 1'
#
loop_
_entity.id
_entity.type
_entity.pdbx_description
1 polymer ?
#
loop_
_entity_poly.entity_id
_entity_poly.type
_entity_poly.pdbx_seq_one_letter_code
_entity_poly.pdbx_strand_id
1 'polypeptide(L)'
;MNHTDPIKRLPYKVINIDLPYQYISNGSHSYKIPSAVDLAQWHPLSDSYSKDNDYLFRYGEVALEKQMKLIDLPSFEVVLEHPQMTLCYFKDKNRVYIDSYMCPFTILPDADPSTFELISSTPGFSRDHKRTYYYNQLLPYQWEEINILNNHYATANGIIYSGYHRPVPEADIETFEIPEPIRADNVAKDKNHVYFRDQIVEGIDPQSFHFLEGCTGPEHLNYYNSDIDLYAKDNHNAYFVKTIARAFKKIRSKSLEDFKFKVIDDQGYGYDQENLYHMGKKIRSKST
;
A
#
# COMPACT_ATOMS: atom_id res chain seq x y z
N MET A 1 4.17 -39.55 29.35
CA MET A 1 5.55 -39.02 29.39
C MET A 1 6.04 -38.91 27.96
N ASN A 2 5.86 -37.76 27.31
CA ASN A 2 6.50 -37.48 26.03
C ASN A 2 7.63 -36.50 26.31
N HIS A 3 8.84 -37.04 26.46
CA HIS A 3 10.07 -36.26 26.45
C HIS A 3 10.29 -35.78 25.01
N THR A 4 9.93 -34.53 24.73
CA THR A 4 10.56 -33.79 23.64
C THR A 4 11.96 -33.40 24.12
N ASP A 5 12.97 -34.11 23.63
CA ASP A 5 14.36 -33.70 23.76
C ASP A 5 14.50 -32.26 23.24
N PRO A 6 15.13 -31.33 23.98
CA PRO A 6 15.40 -30.00 23.45
C PRO A 6 16.34 -30.16 22.26
N ILE A 7 15.92 -29.66 21.09
CA ILE A 7 16.79 -29.52 19.91
C ILE A 7 18.07 -28.83 20.40
N LYS A 8 19.19 -29.57 20.48
CA LYS A 8 20.50 -29.04 20.81
C LYS A 8 20.86 -28.02 19.74
N ARG A 9 20.55 -26.73 19.99
CA ARG A 9 21.06 -25.62 19.19
C ARG A 9 22.58 -25.71 19.28
N LEU A 10 23.24 -25.87 18.14
CA LEU A 10 24.70 -25.81 18.10
C LEU A 10 25.13 -24.41 18.60
N PRO A 11 26.20 -24.30 19.40
CA PRO A 11 26.68 -23.00 19.84
C PRO A 11 27.15 -22.19 18.63
N TYR A 12 26.96 -20.87 18.70
CA TYR A 12 27.48 -19.96 17.68
C TYR A 12 29.01 -20.05 17.61
N LYS A 13 29.55 -20.12 16.40
CA LYS A 13 30.99 -20.10 16.15
C LYS A 13 31.35 -18.85 15.36
N VAL A 14 32.34 -18.09 15.84
CA VAL A 14 32.92 -17.00 15.06
C VAL A 14 33.68 -17.59 13.88
N ILE A 15 33.29 -17.22 12.66
CA ILE A 15 33.90 -17.70 11.41
C ILE A 15 34.79 -16.63 10.77
N ASN A 16 34.54 -15.35 11.02
CA ASN A 16 35.37 -14.25 10.54
C ASN A 16 35.18 -13.01 11.45
N ILE A 17 36.18 -12.14 11.53
CA ILE A 17 36.12 -10.86 12.24
C ILE A 17 36.60 -9.78 11.27
N ASP A 18 35.75 -8.78 11.02
CA ASP A 18 36.02 -7.63 10.17
C ASP A 18 35.50 -6.38 10.88
N LEU A 19 36.37 -5.77 11.70
CA LEU A 19 35.97 -4.74 12.65
C LEU A 19 35.25 -3.57 11.95
N PRO A 20 34.12 -3.07 12.51
CA PRO A 20 33.61 -3.34 13.87
C PRO A 20 32.66 -4.56 13.97
N TYR A 21 32.61 -5.43 12.97
CA TYR A 21 31.70 -6.58 12.91
C TYR A 21 32.42 -7.92 13.07
N GLN A 22 31.65 -8.94 13.41
CA GLN A 22 32.03 -10.34 13.35
C GLN A 22 30.95 -11.15 12.64
N TYR A 23 31.36 -12.23 12.03
CA TYR A 23 30.50 -13.18 11.35
C TYR A 23 30.47 -14.45 12.17
N ILE A 24 29.26 -14.88 12.53
CA ILE A 24 29.03 -16.10 13.30
C ILE A 24 28.20 -17.08 12.49
N SER A 25 28.38 -18.37 12.77
CA SER A 25 27.55 -19.42 12.18
C SER A 25 26.87 -20.30 13.24
N ASN A 26 25.68 -20.78 12.88
CA ASN A 26 24.96 -21.83 13.60
C ASN A 26 24.39 -22.83 12.58
N GLY A 27 25.13 -23.92 12.37
CA GLY A 27 24.82 -24.88 11.30
C GLY A 27 24.99 -24.24 9.92
N SER A 28 23.94 -24.26 9.10
CA SER A 28 23.91 -23.67 7.76
C SER A 28 23.65 -22.16 7.74
N HIS A 29 23.31 -21.55 8.87
CA HIS A 29 22.98 -20.12 8.95
C HIS A 29 24.23 -19.32 9.34
N SER A 30 24.36 -18.13 8.76
CA SER A 30 25.41 -17.17 9.07
C SER A 30 24.83 -15.80 9.36
N TYR A 31 25.39 -15.11 10.36
CA TYR A 31 24.93 -13.80 10.80
C TYR A 31 26.10 -12.83 10.86
N LYS A 32 25.84 -11.58 10.45
CA LYS A 32 26.71 -10.42 10.70
C LYS A 32 26.22 -9.73 11.96
N ILE A 33 27.08 -9.55 12.95
CA ILE A 33 26.77 -8.88 14.22
C ILE A 33 27.93 -7.94 14.63
N PRO A 34 27.72 -6.95 15.50
CA PRO A 34 28.84 -6.18 16.06
C PRO A 34 29.82 -7.08 16.83
N SER A 35 31.12 -6.80 16.73
CA SER A 35 32.17 -7.60 17.38
C SER A 35 32.12 -7.54 18.91
N ALA A 36 31.49 -6.51 19.47
CA ALA A 36 31.36 -6.29 20.92
C ALA A 36 30.18 -7.04 21.57
N VAL A 37 29.30 -7.66 20.78
CA VAL A 37 28.11 -8.37 21.31
C VAL A 37 28.53 -9.63 22.07
N ASP A 38 27.96 -9.83 23.25
CA ASP A 38 28.05 -11.08 24.00
C ASP A 38 27.15 -12.15 23.37
N LEU A 39 27.77 -13.18 22.77
CA LEU A 39 27.08 -14.27 22.09
C LEU A 39 26.16 -15.08 23.01
N ALA A 40 26.35 -15.04 24.34
CA ALA A 40 25.46 -15.70 25.28
C ALA A 40 24.12 -14.96 25.44
N GLN A 41 24.10 -13.67 25.11
CA GLN A 41 22.92 -12.80 25.22
C GLN A 41 22.24 -12.57 23.87
N TRP A 42 22.96 -12.86 22.78
CA TRP A 42 22.48 -12.63 21.42
C TRP A 42 21.53 -13.72 20.93
N HIS A 43 20.45 -13.31 20.25
CA HIS A 43 19.42 -14.17 19.72
C HIS A 43 18.96 -13.67 18.33
N PRO A 44 18.90 -14.55 17.30
CA PRO A 44 18.29 -14.20 16.03
C PRO A 44 16.77 -14.15 16.18
N LEU A 45 16.14 -13.18 15.52
CA LEU A 45 14.69 -13.01 15.48
C LEU A 45 14.12 -13.33 14.08
N SER A 46 14.86 -13.01 13.03
CA SER A 46 14.54 -13.30 11.64
C SER A 46 15.81 -13.30 10.79
N ASP A 47 15.70 -13.27 9.46
CA ASP A 47 16.84 -13.25 8.55
C ASP A 47 17.70 -11.99 8.72
N SER A 48 17.07 -10.83 8.93
CA SER A 48 17.82 -9.59 9.16
C SER A 48 17.83 -9.11 10.60
N TYR A 49 16.85 -9.50 11.43
CA TYR A 49 16.74 -9.00 12.80
C TYR A 49 17.34 -9.95 13.83
N SER A 50 17.98 -9.36 14.83
CA SER A 50 18.45 -10.05 16.02
C SER A 50 18.41 -9.11 17.23
N LYS A 51 18.62 -9.64 18.42
CA LYS A 51 18.67 -8.86 19.66
C LYS A 51 19.70 -9.39 20.62
N ASP A 52 20.20 -8.54 21.49
CA ASP A 52 20.75 -8.95 22.78
C ASP A 52 19.85 -8.44 23.92
N ASN A 53 20.39 -8.29 25.13
CA ASN A 53 19.64 -7.80 26.28
C ASN A 53 19.39 -6.28 26.25
N ASP A 54 20.14 -5.53 25.44
CA ASP A 54 20.14 -4.06 25.45
C ASP A 54 19.68 -3.47 24.11
N TYR A 55 19.93 -4.17 23.00
CA TYR A 55 19.77 -3.64 21.64
C TYR A 55 19.02 -4.61 20.71
N LEU A 56 18.30 -3.99 19.78
CA LEU A 56 17.85 -4.62 18.54
C LEU A 56 18.87 -4.34 17.44
N PHE A 57 19.10 -5.32 16.57
CA PHE A 57 19.96 -5.18 15.42
C PHE A 57 19.23 -5.56 14.14
N ARG A 58 19.52 -4.85 13.05
CA ARG A 58 19.13 -5.20 11.69
C ARG A 58 20.38 -5.25 10.80
N TYR A 59 20.64 -6.39 10.17
CA TYR A 59 21.88 -6.64 9.39
C TYR A 59 23.18 -6.33 10.17
N GLY A 60 23.15 -6.55 11.48
CA GLY A 60 24.26 -6.28 12.40
C GLY A 60 24.44 -4.83 12.82
N GLU A 61 23.56 -3.91 12.39
CA GLU A 61 23.54 -2.51 12.83
C GLU A 61 22.45 -2.29 13.87
N VAL A 62 22.66 -1.38 14.82
CA VAL A 62 21.65 -1.07 15.83
C VAL A 62 20.39 -0.54 15.13
N ALA A 63 19.24 -1.11 15.47
CA ALA A 63 17.96 -0.82 14.87
C ALA A 63 16.99 -0.25 15.91
N LEU A 64 16.03 0.55 15.44
CA LEU A 64 14.93 1.07 16.26
C LEU A 64 15.36 1.81 17.54
N GLU A 65 16.56 2.41 17.55
CA GLU A 65 17.13 3.10 18.72
C GLU A 65 16.17 4.11 19.35
N LYS A 66 15.46 4.87 18.50
CA LYS A 66 14.50 5.89 18.93
C LYS A 66 13.26 5.28 19.59
N GLN A 67 12.92 4.05 19.22
CA GLN A 67 11.73 3.32 19.66
C GLN A 67 12.02 2.39 20.84
N MET A 68 13.28 2.12 21.19
CA MET A 68 13.65 1.22 22.29
C MET A 68 12.95 1.52 23.62
N LYS A 69 12.64 2.80 23.91
CA LYS A 69 11.90 3.21 25.11
C LYS A 69 10.45 2.71 25.17
N LEU A 70 9.90 2.31 24.03
CA LEU A 70 8.52 1.86 23.88
C LEU A 70 8.41 0.34 23.83
N ILE A 71 9.54 -0.35 23.60
CA ILE A 71 9.63 -1.78 23.29
C ILE A 71 9.96 -2.56 24.56
N ASP A 72 9.19 -3.61 24.84
CA ASP A 72 9.61 -4.65 25.80
C ASP A 72 10.57 -5.63 25.08
N LEU A 73 11.86 -5.31 25.11
CA LEU A 73 12.89 -6.08 24.41
C LEU A 73 12.92 -7.57 24.78
N PRO A 74 12.76 -7.99 26.06
CA PRO A 74 12.77 -9.41 26.42
C PRO A 74 11.72 -10.23 25.66
N SER A 75 10.50 -9.70 25.51
CA SER A 75 9.42 -10.37 24.79
C SER A 75 9.28 -9.98 23.32
N PHE A 76 10.17 -9.12 22.80
CA PHE A 76 10.12 -8.67 21.41
C PHE A 76 10.39 -9.80 20.42
N GLU A 77 9.55 -9.90 19.41
CA GLU A 77 9.53 -10.92 18.35
C GLU A 77 9.23 -10.29 16.99
N VAL A 78 9.80 -10.87 15.94
CA VAL A 78 9.43 -10.56 14.55
C VAL A 78 8.28 -11.49 14.15
N VAL A 79 7.12 -10.92 13.83
CA VAL A 79 5.94 -11.67 13.38
C VAL A 79 6.02 -11.93 11.87
N LEU A 80 6.45 -10.93 11.11
CA LEU A 80 6.71 -11.03 9.67
C LEU A 80 7.86 -10.12 9.31
N GLU A 81 8.75 -10.63 8.47
CA GLU A 81 9.69 -9.85 7.67
C GLU A 81 9.46 -10.22 6.20
N HIS A 82 8.89 -9.31 5.40
CA HIS A 82 8.63 -9.61 4.00
C HIS A 82 9.94 -9.57 3.18
N PRO A 83 10.25 -10.62 2.38
CA PRO A 83 11.58 -10.75 1.74
C PRO A 83 11.85 -9.74 0.62
N GLN A 84 10.80 -9.20 0.00
CA GLN A 84 10.91 -8.37 -1.21
C GLN A 84 10.44 -6.92 -1.03
N MET A 85 9.85 -6.57 0.11
CA MET A 85 9.32 -5.22 0.33
C MET A 85 9.53 -4.81 1.77
N THR A 86 9.62 -3.50 2.01
CA THR A 86 9.63 -2.96 3.37
C THR A 86 8.26 -3.18 3.99
N LEU A 87 8.07 -4.33 4.63
CA LEU A 87 6.90 -4.68 5.43
C LEU A 87 7.35 -5.63 6.52
N CYS A 88 7.41 -5.10 7.75
CA CYS A 88 7.71 -5.87 8.94
C CYS A 88 6.59 -5.68 9.96
N TYR A 89 6.15 -6.78 10.56
CA TYR A 89 5.34 -6.75 11.77
C TYR A 89 6.17 -7.30 12.92
N PHE A 90 6.10 -6.62 14.05
CA PHE A 90 6.74 -7.02 15.28
C PHE A 90 5.71 -7.07 16.40
N LYS A 91 6.02 -7.79 17.46
CA LYS A 91 5.24 -7.70 18.69
C LYS A 91 6.13 -7.84 19.91
N ASP A 92 5.66 -7.31 21.02
CA ASP A 92 6.12 -7.69 22.34
C ASP A 92 4.89 -8.06 23.20
N LYS A 93 5.08 -8.37 24.48
CA LYS A 93 3.99 -8.77 25.38
C LYS A 93 2.91 -7.69 25.56
N ASN A 94 3.20 -6.43 25.23
CA ASN A 94 2.32 -5.29 25.45
C ASN A 94 1.72 -4.74 24.14
N ARG A 95 2.43 -4.84 23.00
CA ARG A 95 2.10 -4.11 21.77
C ARG A 95 2.42 -4.87 20.49
N VAL A 96 1.73 -4.48 19.42
CA VAL A 96 2.05 -4.85 18.05
C VAL A 96 2.58 -3.62 17.32
N TYR A 97 3.60 -3.81 16.50
CA TYR A 97 4.27 -2.77 15.73
C TYR A 97 4.28 -3.13 14.26
N ILE A 98 4.29 -2.11 13.41
CA ILE A 98 4.47 -2.25 11.96
C ILE A 98 5.52 -1.25 11.49
N ASP A 99 6.39 -1.66 10.58
CA ASP A 99 7.26 -0.80 9.79
C ASP A 99 7.09 -1.12 8.31
N SER A 100 6.73 -0.15 7.48
CA SER A 100 6.39 -0.41 6.09
C SER A 100 6.70 0.73 5.13
N TYR A 101 6.78 0.44 3.83
CA TYR A 101 6.76 1.47 2.79
C TYR A 101 5.45 2.29 2.79
N MET A 102 4.36 1.74 3.33
CA MET A 102 3.05 2.40 3.43
C MET A 102 2.88 3.27 4.68
N CYS A 103 3.67 3.02 5.73
CA CYS A 103 3.58 3.75 6.99
C CYS A 103 4.90 3.68 7.76
N PRO A 104 5.30 4.75 8.47
CA PRO A 104 6.49 4.70 9.32
C PRO A 104 6.29 3.69 10.45
N PHE A 105 7.38 3.34 11.15
CA PHE A 105 7.30 2.54 12.38
C PHE A 105 6.18 3.05 13.31
N THR A 106 5.15 2.24 13.49
CA THR A 106 3.90 2.62 14.16
C THR A 106 3.50 1.52 15.15
N ILE A 107 3.03 1.92 16.33
CA ILE A 107 2.30 1.02 17.25
C ILE A 107 0.88 0.87 16.70
N LEU A 108 0.43 -0.36 16.44
CA LEU A 108 -0.94 -0.59 16.01
C LEU A 108 -1.92 -0.20 17.14
N PRO A 109 -2.92 0.65 16.85
CA PRO A 109 -3.80 1.18 17.89
C PRO A 109 -4.64 0.05 18.49
N ASP A 110 -4.55 -0.11 19.81
CA ASP A 110 -5.30 -1.07 20.63
C ASP A 110 -5.14 -2.55 20.24
N ALA A 111 -4.12 -2.90 19.44
CA ALA A 111 -3.86 -4.27 19.03
C ALA A 111 -3.53 -5.16 20.22
N ASP A 112 -4.17 -6.34 20.28
CA ASP A 112 -3.87 -7.36 21.29
C ASP A 112 -2.75 -8.30 20.78
N PRO A 113 -1.51 -8.22 21.32
CA PRO A 113 -0.39 -9.03 20.83
C PRO A 113 -0.57 -10.53 21.05
N SER A 114 -1.44 -10.93 21.99
CA SER A 114 -1.69 -12.34 22.31
C SER A 114 -2.58 -13.02 21.29
N THR A 115 -3.40 -12.25 20.57
CA THR A 115 -4.33 -12.75 19.55
C THR A 115 -4.06 -12.19 18.15
N PHE A 116 -3.01 -11.39 18.00
CA PHE A 116 -2.65 -10.79 16.71
C PHE A 116 -2.21 -11.85 15.70
N GLU A 117 -2.81 -11.81 14.52
CA GLU A 117 -2.48 -12.68 13.40
C GLU A 117 -2.50 -11.91 12.06
N LEU A 118 -1.71 -12.42 11.12
CA LEU A 118 -1.64 -11.88 9.76
C LEU A 118 -2.64 -12.61 8.87
N ILE A 119 -3.26 -11.87 7.95
CA ILE A 119 -4.15 -12.45 6.95
C ILE A 119 -3.29 -12.81 5.73
N SER A 120 -2.84 -14.06 5.70
CA SER A 120 -1.82 -14.53 4.75
C SER A 120 -2.21 -14.43 3.28
N SER A 121 -3.51 -14.43 2.96
CA SER A 121 -4.02 -14.29 1.60
C SER A 121 -3.92 -12.88 1.04
N THR A 122 -3.69 -11.87 1.87
CA THR A 122 -3.84 -10.46 1.45
C THR A 122 -2.80 -9.58 2.15
N PRO A 123 -1.66 -9.28 1.48
CA PRO A 123 -0.60 -8.47 2.05
C PRO A 123 -1.11 -7.14 2.63
N GLY A 124 -0.57 -6.78 3.80
CA GLY A 124 -0.97 -5.56 4.52
C GLY A 124 -2.16 -5.76 5.46
N PHE A 125 -3.01 -6.78 5.27
CA PHE A 125 -4.10 -7.06 6.21
C PHE A 125 -3.62 -7.87 7.42
N SER A 126 -4.09 -7.47 8.58
CA SER A 126 -3.87 -8.18 9.84
C SER A 126 -5.07 -7.99 10.76
N ARG A 127 -5.15 -8.77 11.83
CA ARG A 127 -6.24 -8.66 12.79
C ARG A 127 -5.81 -9.12 14.18
N ASP A 128 -6.60 -8.73 15.16
CA ASP A 128 -6.69 -9.40 16.45
C ASP A 128 -8.13 -9.90 16.63
N HIS A 129 -8.45 -10.59 17.73
CA HIS A 129 -9.80 -11.14 17.95
C HIS A 129 -10.95 -10.10 17.92
N LYS A 130 -10.65 -8.80 17.94
CA LYS A 130 -11.64 -7.71 18.02
C LYS A 130 -11.49 -6.67 16.91
N ARG A 131 -10.44 -6.71 16.10
CA ARG A 131 -10.07 -5.60 15.21
C ARG A 131 -9.41 -6.10 13.95
N THR A 132 -9.66 -5.40 12.87
CA THR A 132 -8.99 -5.61 11.59
C THR A 132 -8.20 -4.37 11.21
N TYR A 133 -7.01 -4.59 10.66
CA TYR A 133 -6.09 -3.54 10.25
C TYR A 133 -5.70 -3.72 8.79
N TYR A 134 -5.53 -2.60 8.10
CA TYR A 134 -4.80 -2.53 6.85
C TYR A 134 -3.55 -1.67 7.06
N TYR A 135 -2.38 -2.31 7.05
CA TYR A 135 -1.14 -1.73 7.57
C TYR A 135 -1.34 -1.17 8.98
N ASN A 136 -1.09 0.12 9.19
CA ASN A 136 -1.30 0.81 10.46
C ASN A 136 -2.74 1.33 10.66
N GLN A 137 -3.61 1.19 9.66
CA GLN A 137 -4.97 1.72 9.71
C GLN A 137 -5.92 0.71 10.36
N LEU A 138 -6.52 1.08 11.49
CA LEU A 138 -7.65 0.37 12.06
C LEU A 138 -8.87 0.52 11.14
N LEU A 139 -9.49 -0.60 10.77
CA LEU A 139 -10.68 -0.64 9.92
C LEU A 139 -11.97 -0.55 10.77
N PRO A 140 -13.05 0.04 10.23
CA PRO A 140 -14.31 0.23 10.96
C PRO A 140 -15.20 -1.03 11.02
N TYR A 141 -14.66 -2.20 10.68
CA TYR A 141 -15.37 -3.47 10.56
C TYR A 141 -14.42 -4.65 10.82
N GLN A 142 -14.98 -5.84 11.01
CA GLN A 142 -14.21 -7.08 11.16
C GLN A 142 -13.83 -7.70 9.80
N TRP A 143 -12.83 -8.57 9.82
CA TRP A 143 -12.36 -9.28 8.63
C TRP A 143 -13.47 -10.12 7.99
N GLU A 144 -14.37 -10.68 8.80
CA GLU A 144 -15.51 -11.47 8.32
C GLU A 144 -16.54 -10.63 7.55
N GLU A 145 -16.51 -9.31 7.70
CA GLU A 145 -17.51 -8.39 7.14
C GLU A 145 -17.05 -7.78 5.81
N ILE A 146 -15.75 -7.88 5.49
CA ILE A 146 -15.17 -7.24 4.30
C ILE A 146 -15.36 -8.09 3.03
N ASN A 147 -15.70 -7.43 1.95
CA ASN A 147 -15.60 -7.95 0.59
C ASN A 147 -14.76 -6.98 -0.26
N ILE A 148 -13.55 -7.40 -0.63
CA ILE A 148 -12.61 -6.58 -1.42
C ILE A 148 -13.10 -6.51 -2.87
N LEU A 149 -13.31 -5.30 -3.38
CA LEU A 149 -13.73 -5.06 -4.76
C LEU A 149 -12.53 -4.93 -5.70
N ASN A 150 -11.51 -4.19 -5.27
CA ASN A 150 -10.22 -4.06 -5.95
C ASN A 150 -9.12 -3.58 -4.98
N ASN A 151 -7.99 -3.10 -5.51
CA ASN A 151 -6.87 -2.56 -4.72
C ASN A 151 -7.18 -1.26 -3.96
N HIS A 152 -8.38 -0.69 -4.14
CA HIS A 152 -8.76 0.60 -3.54
C HIS A 152 -10.08 0.56 -2.76
N TYR A 153 -11.05 -0.22 -3.22
CA TYR A 153 -12.40 -0.27 -2.69
C TYR A 153 -12.73 -1.63 -2.08
N ALA A 154 -13.53 -1.61 -1.02
CA ALA A 154 -14.18 -2.79 -0.45
C ALA A 154 -15.58 -2.43 0.03
N THR A 155 -16.42 -3.43 0.22
CA THR A 155 -17.68 -3.30 0.95
C THR A 155 -17.57 -3.94 2.32
N ALA A 156 -18.26 -3.36 3.31
CA ALA A 156 -18.48 -3.99 4.61
C ALA A 156 -19.74 -3.44 5.25
N ASN A 157 -20.56 -4.31 5.85
CA ASN A 157 -21.81 -3.94 6.52
C ASN A 157 -22.73 -3.00 5.71
N GLY A 158 -22.84 -3.24 4.39
CA GLY A 158 -23.67 -2.42 3.51
C GLY A 158 -23.13 -0.99 3.28
N ILE A 159 -21.81 -0.79 3.40
CA ILE A 159 -21.13 0.48 3.08
C ILE A 159 -19.95 0.20 2.15
N ILE A 160 -19.71 1.09 1.18
CA ILE A 160 -18.50 1.08 0.34
C ILE A 160 -17.41 1.92 1.00
N TYR A 161 -16.19 1.41 1.03
CA TYR A 161 -15.03 2.07 1.62
C TYR A 161 -13.92 2.28 0.59
N SER A 162 -13.44 3.52 0.46
CA SER A 162 -12.18 3.87 -0.22
C SER A 162 -10.99 3.69 0.70
N GLY A 163 -9.90 3.15 0.16
CA GLY A 163 -8.71 2.75 0.91
C GLY A 163 -9.04 1.81 2.08
N TYR A 164 -10.14 1.05 1.96
CA TYR A 164 -10.68 0.14 2.97
C TYR A 164 -11.20 0.77 4.27
N HIS A 165 -11.09 2.09 4.50
CA HIS A 165 -11.51 2.69 5.78
C HIS A 165 -12.34 3.96 5.67
N ARG A 166 -12.32 4.66 4.52
CA ARG A 166 -13.11 5.88 4.34
C ARG A 166 -14.42 5.56 3.65
N PRO A 167 -15.59 5.75 4.29
CA PRO A 167 -16.86 5.49 3.64
C PRO A 167 -17.01 6.40 2.42
N VAL A 168 -17.48 5.84 1.30
CA VAL A 168 -17.85 6.59 0.11
C VAL A 168 -19.25 7.15 0.31
N PRO A 169 -19.44 8.49 0.30
CA PRO A 169 -20.72 9.11 0.62
C PRO A 169 -21.75 8.80 -0.45
N GLU A 170 -22.99 8.52 -0.03
CA GLU A 170 -24.17 8.34 -0.91
C GLU A 170 -24.04 7.21 -1.95
N ALA A 171 -23.07 6.31 -1.77
CA ALA A 171 -22.81 5.22 -2.70
C ALA A 171 -23.94 4.19 -2.77
N ASP A 172 -24.45 3.96 -3.97
CA ASP A 172 -25.42 2.93 -4.29
C ASP A 172 -24.69 1.61 -4.58
N ILE A 173 -24.70 0.71 -3.59
CA ILE A 173 -23.96 -0.57 -3.66
C ILE A 173 -24.39 -1.45 -4.83
N GLU A 174 -25.68 -1.44 -5.15
CA GLU A 174 -26.24 -2.32 -6.19
C GLU A 174 -25.74 -1.96 -7.59
N THR A 175 -25.43 -0.68 -7.82
CA THR A 175 -24.97 -0.17 -9.12
C THR A 175 -23.53 0.32 -9.12
N PHE A 176 -22.79 0.13 -8.02
CA PHE A 176 -21.40 0.56 -7.91
C PHE A 176 -20.47 -0.26 -8.81
N GLU A 177 -19.75 0.44 -9.69
CA GLU A 177 -18.79 -0.14 -10.60
C GLU A 177 -17.49 0.67 -10.65
N ILE A 178 -16.40 0.00 -11.02
CA ILE A 178 -15.08 0.59 -11.20
C ILE A 178 -14.79 0.53 -12.71
N PRO A 179 -14.97 1.64 -13.46
CA PRO A 179 -14.90 1.60 -14.92
C PRO A 179 -13.53 1.18 -15.46
N GLU A 180 -12.46 1.50 -14.74
CA GLU A 180 -11.07 1.22 -15.16
C GLU A 180 -10.25 0.65 -13.99
N PRO A 181 -10.48 -0.62 -13.61
CA PRO A 181 -9.97 -1.20 -12.36
C PRO A 181 -8.46 -1.41 -12.33
N ILE A 182 -7.79 -1.30 -13.48
CA ILE A 182 -6.33 -1.48 -13.60
C ILE A 182 -5.60 -0.14 -13.48
N ARG A 183 -6.07 0.90 -14.18
CA ARG A 183 -5.35 2.19 -14.29
C ARG A 183 -5.96 3.32 -13.47
N ALA A 184 -7.24 3.23 -13.17
CA ALA A 184 -7.99 4.18 -12.36
C ALA A 184 -8.77 3.44 -11.28
N ASP A 185 -8.09 2.54 -10.57
CA ASP A 185 -8.66 1.70 -9.52
C ASP A 185 -9.34 2.50 -8.38
N ASN A 186 -9.02 3.79 -8.28
CA ASN A 186 -9.60 4.74 -7.34
C ASN A 186 -10.65 5.68 -7.94
N VAL A 187 -11.13 5.41 -9.16
CA VAL A 187 -12.30 6.06 -9.78
C VAL A 187 -13.40 5.02 -9.92
N ALA A 188 -14.58 5.36 -9.42
CA ALA A 188 -15.76 4.50 -9.48
C ALA A 188 -16.98 5.32 -9.87
N LYS A 189 -18.10 4.66 -10.15
CA LYS A 189 -19.39 5.32 -10.32
C LYS A 189 -20.52 4.40 -9.90
N ASP A 190 -21.67 4.98 -9.66
CA ASP A 190 -22.94 4.27 -9.56
C ASP A 190 -23.99 4.98 -10.43
N LYS A 191 -25.28 4.63 -10.27
CA LYS A 191 -26.36 5.26 -11.05
C LYS A 191 -26.56 6.75 -10.76
N ASN A 192 -26.07 7.28 -9.64
CA ASN A 192 -26.30 8.64 -9.16
C ASN A 192 -25.05 9.53 -9.25
N HIS A 193 -23.86 8.97 -9.01
CA HIS A 193 -22.62 9.73 -8.86
C HIS A 193 -21.40 9.08 -9.51
N VAL A 194 -20.41 9.90 -9.83
CA VAL A 194 -19.03 9.47 -10.10
C VAL A 194 -18.19 9.81 -8.88
N TYR A 195 -17.37 8.84 -8.46
CA TYR A 195 -16.52 8.94 -7.29
C TYR A 195 -15.05 8.98 -7.68
N PHE A 196 -14.29 9.81 -6.97
CA PHE A 196 -12.85 9.72 -6.94
C PHE A 196 -12.41 9.52 -5.50
N ARG A 197 -12.03 8.28 -5.18
CA ARG A 197 -11.78 7.81 -3.81
C ARG A 197 -13.07 7.91 -2.97
N ASP A 198 -12.99 8.52 -1.81
CA ASP A 198 -14.09 8.76 -0.87
C ASP A 198 -14.90 10.04 -1.18
N GLN A 199 -14.81 10.59 -2.39
CA GLN A 199 -15.46 11.86 -2.74
C GLN A 199 -16.32 11.75 -3.99
N ILE A 200 -17.51 12.36 -3.95
CA ILE A 200 -18.34 12.62 -5.12
C ILE A 200 -17.66 13.68 -5.99
N VAL A 201 -17.59 13.44 -7.30
CA VAL A 201 -17.15 14.42 -8.28
C VAL A 201 -18.39 15.10 -8.87
N GLU A 202 -18.64 16.32 -8.41
CA GLU A 202 -19.85 17.08 -8.75
C GLU A 202 -19.99 17.41 -10.24
N GLY A 203 -21.25 17.34 -10.71
CA GLY A 203 -21.62 17.78 -12.06
C GLY A 203 -21.16 16.87 -13.20
N ILE A 204 -20.82 15.61 -12.89
CA ILE A 204 -20.57 14.56 -13.87
C ILE A 204 -21.87 13.77 -14.08
N ASP A 205 -22.20 13.49 -15.34
CA ASP A 205 -23.27 12.54 -15.67
C ASP A 205 -22.74 11.10 -15.57
N PRO A 206 -23.13 10.32 -14.53
CA PRO A 206 -22.60 8.98 -14.33
C PRO A 206 -23.00 8.02 -15.45
N GLN A 207 -24.16 8.21 -16.07
CA GLN A 207 -24.65 7.30 -17.09
C GLN A 207 -23.76 7.33 -18.34
N SER A 208 -23.30 8.52 -18.73
CA SER A 208 -22.45 8.71 -19.92
C SER A 208 -20.95 8.78 -19.61
N PHE A 209 -20.55 8.82 -18.34
CA PHE A 209 -19.14 8.85 -17.94
C PHE A 209 -18.37 7.60 -18.41
N HIS A 210 -17.28 7.82 -19.14
CA HIS A 210 -16.31 6.80 -19.57
C HIS A 210 -14.91 7.41 -19.75
N PHE A 211 -13.89 6.58 -19.56
CA PHE A 211 -12.52 6.92 -19.98
C PHE A 211 -12.40 6.88 -21.50
N LEU A 212 -11.53 7.72 -22.08
CA LEU A 212 -11.39 7.81 -23.53
C LEU A 212 -10.66 6.60 -24.09
N GLU A 213 -11.10 6.15 -25.28
CA GLU A 213 -10.43 5.08 -26.02
C GLU A 213 -8.94 5.39 -26.21
N GLY A 214 -8.12 4.36 -26.01
CA GLY A 214 -6.68 4.42 -26.10
C GLY A 214 -5.98 5.12 -24.92
N CYS A 215 -6.69 5.68 -23.95
CA CYS A 215 -6.05 6.19 -22.73
C CYS A 215 -5.83 5.09 -21.68
N THR A 216 -6.60 4.00 -21.74
CA THR A 216 -6.57 2.88 -20.78
C THR A 216 -6.12 1.54 -21.36
N GLY A 217 -6.06 1.42 -22.69
CA GLY A 217 -5.73 0.17 -23.37
C GLY A 217 -4.23 -0.20 -23.37
N PRO A 218 -3.90 -1.50 -23.47
CA PRO A 218 -2.53 -2.00 -23.45
C PRO A 218 -1.67 -1.48 -24.62
N GLU A 219 -2.28 -1.16 -25.76
CA GLU A 219 -1.61 -0.62 -26.95
C GLU A 219 -1.01 0.78 -26.73
N HIS A 220 -1.40 1.48 -25.66
CA HIS A 220 -0.86 2.78 -25.26
C HIS A 220 -0.18 2.76 -23.88
N LEU A 221 0.37 1.60 -23.48
CA LEU A 221 1.16 1.43 -22.25
C LEU A 221 2.40 2.37 -22.19
N ASN A 222 2.91 2.81 -23.33
CA ASN A 222 4.28 3.34 -23.42
C ASN A 222 4.40 4.87 -23.30
N TYR A 223 3.32 5.62 -23.07
CA TYR A 223 3.46 7.06 -22.82
C TYR A 223 3.85 7.34 -21.36
N TYR A 224 4.66 8.37 -21.16
CA TYR A 224 5.08 8.88 -19.87
C TYR A 224 3.87 9.19 -18.98
N ASN A 225 3.84 8.61 -17.77
CA ASN A 225 2.75 8.69 -16.80
C ASN A 225 1.45 7.98 -17.17
N SER A 226 1.46 7.03 -18.09
CA SER A 226 0.24 6.40 -18.59
C SER A 226 -0.63 5.73 -17.51
N ASP A 227 -0.03 5.19 -16.45
CA ASP A 227 -0.77 4.57 -15.34
C ASP A 227 -1.40 5.56 -14.37
N ILE A 228 -1.16 6.87 -14.55
CA ILE A 228 -1.59 7.88 -13.60
C ILE A 228 -2.21 9.12 -14.24
N ASP A 229 -2.02 9.40 -15.53
CA ASP A 229 -2.52 10.59 -16.23
C ASP A 229 -3.51 10.19 -17.35
N LEU A 230 -4.80 10.18 -17.05
CA LEU A 230 -5.86 9.69 -17.94
C LEU A 230 -6.80 10.81 -18.40
N TYR A 231 -7.63 10.51 -19.42
CA TYR A 231 -8.68 11.39 -19.89
C TYR A 231 -10.02 10.65 -19.94
N ALA A 232 -11.08 11.34 -19.58
CA ALA A 232 -12.44 10.80 -19.58
C ALA A 232 -13.42 11.85 -20.13
N LYS A 233 -14.64 11.43 -20.43
CA LYS A 233 -15.74 12.35 -20.73
C LYS A 233 -17.07 11.80 -20.27
N ASP A 234 -18.02 12.71 -20.13
CA ASP A 234 -19.46 12.43 -20.11
C ASP A 234 -20.12 13.21 -21.26
N ASN A 235 -21.45 13.27 -21.30
CA ASN A 235 -22.20 14.01 -22.31
C ASN A 235 -22.06 15.55 -22.21
N HIS A 236 -21.51 16.07 -21.12
CA HIS A 236 -21.45 17.49 -20.83
C HIS A 236 -20.03 18.07 -20.89
N ASN A 237 -19.01 17.30 -20.48
CA ASN A 237 -17.64 17.75 -20.34
C ASN A 237 -16.61 16.63 -20.58
N ALA A 238 -15.39 17.05 -20.88
CA ALA A 238 -14.21 16.20 -20.81
C ALA A 238 -13.48 16.42 -19.48
N TYR A 239 -12.65 15.46 -19.08
CA TYR A 239 -11.94 15.45 -17.82
C TYR A 239 -10.50 14.97 -18.00
N PHE A 240 -9.59 15.56 -17.23
CA PHE A 240 -8.25 15.02 -16.99
C PHE A 240 -8.21 14.42 -15.58
N VAL A 241 -7.76 13.19 -15.47
CA VAL A 241 -7.73 12.41 -14.23
C VAL A 241 -6.29 12.04 -13.92
N LYS A 242 -5.77 12.55 -12.80
CA LYS A 242 -4.46 12.20 -12.24
C LYS A 242 -4.62 11.43 -10.94
N THR A 243 -4.55 10.10 -11.01
CA THR A 243 -4.94 9.19 -9.92
C THR A 243 -4.06 9.38 -8.67
N ILE A 244 -2.74 9.43 -8.82
CA ILE A 244 -1.78 9.58 -7.70
C ILE A 244 -1.82 10.98 -7.09
N ALA A 245 -1.79 12.03 -7.92
CA ALA A 245 -1.74 13.42 -7.46
C ALA A 245 -3.12 14.00 -7.09
N ARG A 246 -4.16 13.15 -7.01
CA ARG A 246 -5.53 13.54 -6.63
C ARG A 246 -6.09 14.67 -7.49
N ALA A 247 -5.83 14.65 -8.81
CA ALA A 247 -6.38 15.69 -9.69
C ALA A 247 -7.52 15.13 -10.53
N PHE A 248 -8.70 15.71 -10.42
CA PHE A 248 -9.82 15.42 -11.30
C PHE A 248 -10.30 16.76 -11.87
N LYS A 249 -9.92 17.06 -13.11
CA LYS A 249 -10.07 18.40 -13.69
C LYS A 249 -11.02 18.39 -14.85
N LYS A 250 -12.09 19.17 -14.75
CA LYS A 250 -12.98 19.49 -15.85
C LYS A 250 -12.24 20.26 -16.94
N ILE A 251 -12.39 19.81 -18.18
CA ILE A 251 -11.89 20.42 -19.41
C ILE A 251 -13.10 21.01 -20.15
N ARG A 252 -13.04 22.31 -20.44
CA ARG A 252 -14.04 22.99 -21.27
C ARG A 252 -13.67 22.85 -22.74
N SER A 253 -14.09 21.75 -23.34
CA SER A 253 -13.95 21.54 -24.78
C SER A 253 -14.94 22.39 -25.56
N LYS A 254 -14.56 22.79 -26.79
CA LYS A 254 -15.47 23.45 -27.74
C LYS A 254 -16.23 22.48 -28.64
N SER A 255 -15.70 21.27 -28.83
CA SER A 255 -16.28 20.22 -29.67
C SER A 255 -16.19 18.89 -28.92
N LEU A 256 -17.02 18.74 -27.87
CA LEU A 256 -16.97 17.59 -26.96
C LEU A 256 -17.23 16.24 -27.64
N GLU A 257 -18.12 16.23 -28.63
CA GLU A 257 -18.43 15.02 -29.41
C GLU A 257 -17.16 14.42 -30.04
N ASP A 258 -16.28 15.28 -30.54
CA ASP A 258 -15.00 14.93 -31.14
C ASP A 258 -13.82 14.90 -30.15
N PHE A 259 -14.09 15.03 -28.85
CA PHE A 259 -13.02 15.01 -27.85
C PHE A 259 -12.43 13.60 -27.75
N LYS A 260 -11.12 13.51 -28.03
CA LYS A 260 -10.37 12.26 -28.18
C LYS A 260 -9.02 12.34 -27.47
N PHE A 261 -8.37 11.21 -27.36
CA PHE A 261 -7.02 11.08 -26.81
C PHE A 261 -6.01 10.74 -27.92
N LYS A 262 -4.80 11.26 -27.81
CA LYS A 262 -3.66 10.84 -28.63
C LYS A 262 -2.34 10.97 -27.86
N VAL A 263 -1.36 10.17 -28.26
CA VAL A 263 0.01 10.26 -27.76
C VAL A 263 0.88 11.02 -28.77
N ILE A 264 1.67 11.98 -28.30
CA ILE A 264 2.68 12.71 -29.08
C ILE A 264 3.96 12.75 -28.24
N ASP A 265 5.09 12.32 -28.80
CA ASP A 265 6.40 12.29 -28.12
C ASP A 265 6.32 11.65 -26.73
N ASP A 266 5.72 10.46 -26.66
CA ASP A 266 5.46 9.70 -25.43
C ASP A 266 4.69 10.47 -24.35
N GLN A 267 3.88 11.47 -24.71
CA GLN A 267 3.00 12.18 -23.78
C GLN A 267 1.54 12.08 -24.21
N GLY A 268 0.65 11.92 -23.22
CA GLY A 268 -0.79 11.81 -23.44
C GLY A 268 -1.50 13.16 -23.53
N TYR A 269 -2.24 13.37 -24.61
CA TYR A 269 -3.00 14.60 -24.85
C TYR A 269 -4.46 14.30 -25.12
N GLY A 270 -5.34 15.05 -24.46
CA GLY A 270 -6.72 15.22 -24.91
C GLY A 270 -6.76 16.23 -26.05
N TYR A 271 -7.65 16.07 -27.02
CA TYR A 271 -7.84 17.05 -28.08
C TYR A 271 -9.28 17.11 -28.54
N ASP A 272 -9.70 18.28 -28.99
CA ASP A 272 -10.91 18.49 -29.78
C ASP A 272 -10.53 19.04 -31.16
N GLN A 273 -11.53 19.44 -31.95
CA GLN A 273 -11.32 19.97 -33.30
C GLN A 273 -10.41 21.22 -33.33
N GLU A 274 -10.39 22.02 -32.27
CA GLU A 274 -9.70 23.32 -32.24
C GLU A 274 -8.47 23.32 -31.31
N ASN A 275 -8.42 22.43 -30.33
CA ASN A 275 -7.55 22.55 -29.18
C ASN A 275 -6.88 21.23 -28.81
N LEU A 276 -5.63 21.35 -28.37
CA LEU A 276 -4.89 20.28 -27.74
C LEU A 276 -4.75 20.59 -26.24
N TYR A 277 -4.85 19.57 -25.39
CA TYR A 277 -4.83 19.68 -23.94
C TYR A 277 -3.77 18.77 -23.37
N HIS A 278 -2.87 19.33 -22.56
CA HIS A 278 -1.85 18.61 -21.83
C HIS A 278 -2.12 18.71 -20.32
N MET A 279 -2.24 17.58 -19.63
CA MET A 279 -2.59 17.52 -18.20
C MET A 279 -3.85 18.33 -17.83
N GLY A 280 -4.84 18.29 -18.73
CA GLY A 280 -6.10 19.03 -18.62
C GLY A 280 -6.02 20.53 -18.94
N LYS A 281 -4.86 21.04 -19.38
CA LYS A 281 -4.68 22.45 -19.74
C LYS A 281 -4.59 22.61 -21.25
N LYS A 282 -5.36 23.53 -21.81
CA LYS A 282 -5.27 23.92 -23.23
C LYS A 282 -3.86 24.43 -23.54
N ILE A 283 -3.23 23.88 -24.56
CA ILE A 283 -1.96 24.37 -25.10
C ILE A 283 -2.22 25.14 -26.40
N ARG A 284 -1.55 26.29 -26.57
CA ARG A 284 -1.62 27.05 -27.82
C ARG A 284 -0.79 26.28 -28.86
N SER A 285 -1.33 26.04 -30.05
CA SER A 285 -0.46 25.65 -31.16
C SER A 285 0.56 26.76 -31.34
N LYS A 286 1.85 26.42 -31.45
CA LYS A 286 2.80 27.36 -32.03
C LYS A 286 2.34 27.52 -33.47
N SER A 287 1.83 28.69 -33.82
CA SER A 287 1.63 29.08 -35.21
C SER A 287 2.99 28.94 -35.91
N THR A 288 3.15 27.90 -36.71
CA THR A 288 4.16 27.85 -37.77
C THR A 288 3.65 28.60 -38.97
#